data_AF-A0A820R5A4-F1
#
_entry.id   AF-A0A820R5A4-F1
#
_cell.length_a   1.000
_cell.length_b   1.000
_cell.length_c   1.000
_cell.angle_alpha   90.00
_cell.angle_beta   90.00
_cell.angle_gamma   90.00
#
_symmetry.space_group_name_H-M   'P 1'
#
loop_
_entity.id
_entity.type
_entity.pdbx_description
1 polymer ?
#
loop_
_entity_poly.entity_id
_entity_poly.type
_entity_poly.pdbx_seq_one_letter_code
_entity_poly.pdbx_strand_id
1 'polypeptide(L)'
;QEFSRYTHQIAMGIERLKTSQTRLCELAIGGTAVGTGINTPKGFGKFVAKTLNELTQLPFIDAPNKFEALATHDTMVELSGALNTLAVSLVKIANDIRLLGSGPRCGIGELVLPENEPGSSIMP
;
A
#
# COMPACT_ATOMS: atom_id res chain seq x y z
N GLN A 1 24.62 4.75 -9.45
CA GLN A 1 23.65 4.45 -10.52
C GLN A 1 22.80 3.23 -10.19
N GLU A 2 23.39 2.13 -9.70
CA GLU A 2 22.62 0.94 -9.33
C GLU A 2 21.60 1.21 -8.21
N PHE A 3 22.02 1.70 -7.04
CA PHE A 3 21.11 1.93 -5.92
C PHE A 3 20.07 3.03 -6.17
N SER A 4 20.37 4.02 -7.01
CA SER A 4 19.39 5.06 -7.38
C SER A 4 18.16 4.48 -8.09
N ARG A 5 18.30 3.34 -8.80
CA ARG A 5 17.16 2.66 -9.40
C ARG A 5 16.23 2.07 -8.33
N TYR A 6 16.78 1.54 -7.23
CA TYR A 6 15.98 1.02 -6.11
C TYR A 6 15.22 2.14 -5.42
N THR A 7 15.90 3.26 -5.14
CA THR A 7 15.27 4.45 -4.55
C THR A 7 14.08 4.92 -5.40
N HIS A 8 14.26 4.96 -6.73
CA HIS A 8 13.19 5.36 -7.64
C HIS A 8 12.04 4.34 -7.69
N GLN A 9 12.35 3.03 -7.68
CA GLN A 9 11.31 1.98 -7.59
C GLN A 9 10.43 2.15 -6.34
N ILE A 10 11.04 2.47 -5.19
CA ILE A 10 10.31 2.75 -3.94
C ILE A 10 9.50 4.04 -4.03
N ALA A 11 10.08 5.12 -4.57
CA ALA A 11 9.36 6.38 -4.75
C ALA A 11 8.09 6.21 -5.60
N MET A 12 8.19 5.47 -6.71
CA MET A 12 7.04 5.14 -7.57
C MET A 12 6.05 4.18 -6.89
N GLY A 13 6.52 3.28 -6.02
CA GLY A 13 5.65 2.47 -5.18
C GLY A 13 4.79 3.31 -4.24
N ILE A 14 5.41 4.27 -3.55
CA ILE A 14 4.73 5.21 -2.66
C ILE A 14 3.69 6.04 -3.44
N GLU A 15 4.06 6.55 -4.61
CA GLU A 15 3.14 7.32 -5.44
C GLU A 15 1.89 6.51 -5.81
N ARG A 16 2.06 5.27 -6.30
CA ARG A 16 0.93 4.38 -6.64
C ARG A 16 -0.02 4.18 -5.46
N LEU A 17 0.52 3.92 -4.27
CA LEU A 17 -0.28 3.72 -3.06
C LEU A 17 -1.03 4.99 -2.64
N LYS A 18 -0.36 6.16 -2.71
CA LYS A 18 -1.01 7.45 -2.42
C LYS A 18 -2.16 7.75 -3.37
N THR A 19 -2.02 7.40 -4.65
CA THR A 19 -3.09 7.63 -5.64
C THR A 19 -4.32 6.76 -5.36
N SER A 20 -4.13 5.50 -4.94
CA SER A 20 -5.23 4.62 -4.52
C SER A 20 -5.84 5.04 -3.18
N GLN A 21 -5.05 5.62 -2.27
CA GLN A 21 -5.53 6.13 -0.98
C GLN A 21 -6.65 7.17 -1.13
N THR A 22 -6.60 8.03 -2.15
CA THR A 22 -7.65 9.03 -2.39
C THR A 22 -9.02 8.40 -2.55
N ARG A 23 -9.14 7.33 -3.35
CA ARG A 23 -10.39 6.59 -3.54
C ARG A 23 -10.74 5.73 -2.33
N LEU A 24 -9.74 5.20 -1.64
CA LEU A 24 -9.95 4.43 -0.41
C LEU A 24 -10.60 5.27 0.71
N CYS A 25 -10.41 6.58 0.66
CA CYS A 25 -11.02 7.52 1.60
C CYS A 25 -12.50 7.83 1.30
N GLU A 26 -13.07 7.28 0.22
CA GLU A 26 -14.49 7.41 -0.10
C GLU A 26 -15.34 6.46 0.76
N LEU A 27 -16.20 7.03 1.59
CA LEU A 27 -17.02 6.26 2.54
C LEU A 27 -18.41 5.98 1.99
N ALA A 28 -18.82 4.70 2.02
CA ALA A 28 -20.17 4.27 1.67
C ALA A 28 -21.22 4.61 2.75
N ILE A 29 -20.80 5.04 3.95
CA ILE A 29 -21.71 5.31 5.07
C ILE A 29 -22.75 6.36 4.70
N GLY A 30 -24.00 6.12 5.11
CA GLY A 30 -25.17 6.91 4.71
C GLY A 30 -25.88 6.39 3.45
N GLY A 31 -25.30 5.43 2.72
CA GLY A 31 -26.00 4.71 1.63
C GLY A 31 -27.05 3.70 2.12
N THR A 32 -26.97 3.29 3.39
CA THR A 32 -27.82 2.27 4.05
C THR A 32 -27.88 0.94 3.30
N ALA A 33 -29.07 0.38 3.10
CA ALA A 33 -29.23 -1.01 2.65
C ALA A 33 -28.77 -1.22 1.20
N VAL A 34 -29.06 -0.25 0.32
CA VAL A 34 -28.90 -0.41 -1.14
C VAL A 34 -28.39 0.86 -1.84
N GLY A 35 -27.86 1.83 -1.10
CA GLY A 35 -27.30 3.07 -1.64
C GLY A 35 -28.28 4.26 -1.71
N THR A 36 -29.56 4.05 -1.44
CA THR A 36 -30.58 5.11 -1.49
C THR A 36 -30.52 6.08 -0.33
N GLY A 37 -29.89 5.70 0.79
CA GLY A 37 -29.92 6.46 2.03
C GLY A 37 -31.28 6.46 2.73
N ILE A 38 -32.16 5.50 2.42
CA ILE A 38 -33.43 5.34 3.14
C ILE A 38 -33.17 5.19 4.64
N ASN A 39 -34.00 5.83 5.46
CA ASN A 39 -33.87 5.88 6.92
C ASN A 39 -32.60 6.57 7.45
N THR A 40 -31.95 7.42 6.64
CA THR A 40 -30.80 8.23 7.09
C THR A 40 -31.10 9.73 6.99
N PRO A 41 -30.76 10.53 8.02
CA PRO A 41 -30.86 11.98 7.95
C PRO A 41 -30.04 12.57 6.80
N LYS A 42 -30.57 13.60 6.14
CA LYS A 42 -29.87 14.29 5.04
C LYS A 42 -28.51 14.81 5.52
N GLY A 43 -27.43 14.44 4.83
CA GLY A 43 -26.07 14.88 5.13
C GLY A 43 -25.29 14.03 6.13
N PHE A 44 -25.86 12.91 6.61
CA PHE A 44 -25.21 12.02 7.58
C PHE A 44 -23.83 11.51 7.11
N GLY A 45 -23.68 11.05 5.86
CA GLY A 45 -22.40 10.57 5.33
C GLY A 45 -21.29 11.63 5.40
N LYS A 46 -21.61 12.88 5.00
CA LYS A 46 -20.70 14.03 5.12
C LYS A 46 -20.33 14.36 6.57
N PHE A 47 -21.30 14.27 7.48
CA PHE A 47 -21.05 14.48 8.91
C PHE A 47 -20.09 13.42 9.47
N VAL A 48 -20.29 12.14 9.13
CA VAL A 48 -19.40 11.06 9.55
C VAL A 48 -18.00 11.25 8.98
N ALA A 49 -17.87 11.53 7.68
CA ALA A 49 -16.58 11.78 7.05
C ALA A 49 -15.83 12.92 7.76
N LYS A 50 -16.51 14.05 8.03
CA LYS A 50 -15.94 15.17 8.79
C LYS A 50 -15.47 14.74 10.19
N THR A 51 -16.31 14.00 10.92
CA THR A 51 -15.98 13.51 12.27
C THR A 51 -14.76 12.59 12.25
N LEU A 52 -14.67 11.69 11.26
CA LEU A 52 -13.52 10.81 11.11
C LEU A 52 -12.25 11.60 10.76
N ASN A 53 -12.34 12.64 9.94
CA ASN A 53 -11.20 13.50 9.62
C ASN A 53 -10.67 14.21 10.87
N GLU A 54 -11.56 14.70 11.73
CA GLU A 54 -11.18 15.32 13.02
C GLU A 54 -10.47 14.31 13.95
N LEU A 55 -10.95 13.07 14.00
CA LEU A 55 -10.39 12.03 14.87
C LEU A 55 -9.06 11.44 14.35
N THR A 56 -8.96 11.24 13.04
CA THR A 56 -7.87 10.45 12.43
C THR A 56 -6.85 11.29 11.69
N GLN A 57 -7.17 12.55 11.38
CA GLN A 57 -6.38 13.42 10.52
C GLN A 57 -6.17 12.85 9.09
N LEU A 58 -7.07 11.96 8.66
CA LEU A 58 -7.12 11.42 7.31
C LEU A 58 -8.21 12.11 6.47
N PRO A 59 -8.09 12.14 5.12
CA PRO A 59 -8.99 12.92 4.26
C PRO A 59 -10.20 12.11 3.79
N PHE A 60 -10.99 11.55 4.71
CA PHE A 60 -12.23 10.85 4.34
C PHE A 60 -13.25 11.79 3.69
N ILE A 61 -13.95 11.27 2.70
CA ILE A 61 -15.04 11.96 2.01
C ILE A 61 -16.27 11.08 1.89
N ASP A 62 -17.42 11.72 1.75
CA ASP A 62 -18.67 11.06 1.43
C ASP A 62 -18.59 10.55 -0.02
N ALA A 63 -18.61 9.22 -0.24
CA ALA A 63 -18.53 8.65 -1.59
C ALA A 63 -19.61 9.26 -2.52
N PRO A 64 -19.23 9.72 -3.73
CA PRO A 64 -20.11 10.46 -4.63
C PRO A 64 -21.25 9.59 -5.18
N ASN A 65 -21.03 8.28 -5.28
CA ASN A 65 -22.03 7.30 -5.68
C ASN A 65 -22.10 6.15 -4.66
N LYS A 66 -23.19 6.10 -3.88
CA LYS A 66 -23.40 5.05 -2.87
C LYS A 66 -23.75 3.69 -3.45
N PHE A 67 -24.25 3.63 -4.68
CA PHE A 67 -24.57 2.37 -5.33
C PHE A 67 -23.30 1.65 -5.74
N GLU A 68 -22.35 2.35 -6.36
CA GLU A 68 -21.03 1.79 -6.70
C GLU A 68 -20.28 1.36 -5.43
N ALA A 69 -20.16 2.26 -4.45
CA ALA A 69 -19.43 2.01 -3.21
C ALA A 69 -19.97 0.83 -2.36
N LEU A 70 -21.22 0.39 -2.60
CA LEU A 70 -21.82 -0.78 -1.96
C LEU A 70 -21.86 -2.02 -2.87
N ALA A 71 -22.00 -1.85 -4.18
CA ALA A 71 -22.16 -2.95 -5.13
C ALA A 71 -20.83 -3.62 -5.48
N THR A 72 -19.73 -2.86 -5.52
CA THR A 72 -18.40 -3.37 -5.83
C THR A 72 -17.36 -2.84 -4.85
N HIS A 73 -16.18 -3.43 -4.89
CA HIS A 73 -15.02 -3.04 -4.09
C HIS A 73 -13.81 -2.79 -4.99
N ASP A 74 -14.04 -2.09 -6.09
CA ASP A 74 -13.05 -1.89 -7.15
C ASP A 74 -11.80 -1.17 -6.63
N THR A 75 -11.99 -0.19 -5.74
CA THR A 75 -10.90 0.51 -5.03
C THR A 75 -10.02 -0.45 -4.22
N MET A 76 -10.59 -1.49 -3.61
CA MET A 76 -9.80 -2.49 -2.86
C MET A 76 -8.98 -3.37 -3.80
N VAL A 77 -9.56 -3.75 -4.95
CA VAL A 77 -8.87 -4.50 -6.00
C VAL A 77 -7.73 -3.66 -6.58
N GLU A 78 -7.96 -2.37 -6.84
CA GLU A 78 -6.94 -1.42 -7.30
C GLU A 78 -5.78 -1.31 -6.31
N LEU A 79 -6.08 -1.11 -5.02
CA LEU A 79 -5.07 -1.05 -3.95
C LEU A 79 -4.25 -2.35 -3.90
N SER A 80 -4.91 -3.50 -4.01
CA SER A 80 -4.23 -4.80 -4.07
C SER A 80 -3.29 -4.90 -5.28
N GLY A 81 -3.69 -4.38 -6.44
CA GLY A 81 -2.83 -4.30 -7.63
C GLY A 81 -1.61 -3.38 -7.44
N ALA A 82 -1.81 -2.24 -6.78
CA ALA A 82 -0.72 -1.32 -6.44
C ALA A 82 0.28 -1.96 -5.46
N LEU A 83 -0.22 -2.67 -4.43
CA LEU A 83 0.60 -3.44 -3.50
C LEU A 83 1.36 -4.56 -4.21
N ASN A 84 0.72 -5.29 -5.12
CA ASN A 84 1.37 -6.32 -5.92
C ASN A 84 2.53 -5.74 -6.78
N THR A 85 2.32 -4.56 -7.36
CA THR A 85 3.37 -3.86 -8.13
C THR A 85 4.57 -3.49 -7.24
N LEU A 86 4.31 -3.02 -6.02
CA LEU A 86 5.36 -2.74 -5.05
C LEU A 86 6.10 -4.02 -4.63
N ALA A 87 5.37 -5.12 -4.39
CA ALA A 87 5.96 -6.40 -4.03
C ALA A 87 6.95 -6.90 -5.10
N VAL A 88 6.61 -6.80 -6.38
CA VAL A 88 7.53 -7.15 -7.49
C VAL A 88 8.82 -6.31 -7.42
N SER A 89 8.69 -5.01 -7.15
CA SER A 89 9.85 -4.13 -7.01
C SER A 89 10.73 -4.51 -5.82
N LEU A 90 10.13 -4.82 -4.66
CA LEU A 90 10.83 -5.24 -3.46
C LEU A 90 11.54 -6.58 -3.64
N VAL A 91 10.88 -7.57 -4.27
CA VAL A 91 11.47 -8.88 -4.57
C VAL A 91 12.71 -8.71 -5.45
N LYS A 92 12.64 -7.85 -6.47
CA LYS A 92 13.80 -7.55 -7.30
C LYS A 92 14.93 -6.94 -6.47
N ILE A 93 14.65 -5.91 -5.66
CA ILE A 93 15.68 -5.24 -4.84
C ILE A 93 16.34 -6.24 -3.88
N ALA A 94 15.54 -7.06 -3.20
CA ALA A 94 16.04 -8.10 -2.29
C ALA A 94 16.90 -9.13 -3.03
N ASN A 95 16.50 -9.53 -4.25
CA ASN A 95 17.25 -10.46 -5.08
C ASN A 95 18.61 -9.91 -5.50
N ASP A 96 18.66 -8.65 -5.92
CA ASP A 96 19.92 -8.01 -6.28
C ASP A 96 20.85 -7.95 -5.06
N ILE A 97 20.35 -7.50 -3.90
CA ILE A 97 21.15 -7.39 -2.67
C ILE A 97 21.72 -8.75 -2.25
N ARG A 98 20.91 -9.82 -2.23
CA ARG A 98 21.41 -11.16 -1.85
C ARG A 98 22.40 -11.73 -2.87
N LEU A 99 22.22 -11.43 -4.15
CA LEU A 99 23.08 -11.93 -5.21
C LEU A 99 24.44 -11.21 -5.18
N LEU A 100 24.44 -9.88 -5.05
CA LEU A 100 25.64 -9.07 -4.90
C LEU A 100 26.39 -9.37 -3.59
N GLY A 101 25.65 -9.72 -2.53
CA GLY A 101 26.20 -10.18 -1.25
C GLY A 101 26.55 -11.67 -1.19
N SER A 102 26.42 -12.42 -2.29
CA SER A 102 26.72 -13.86 -2.29
C SER A 102 28.22 -14.11 -2.16
N GLY A 103 28.63 -15.11 -1.37
CA GLY A 103 30.04 -15.35 -1.05
C GLY A 103 30.23 -16.39 0.06
N PRO A 104 31.34 -16.34 0.83
CA PRO A 104 32.38 -15.30 0.80
C PRO A 104 33.45 -15.50 -0.28
N ARG A 105 33.56 -16.69 -0.87
CA ARG A 105 34.61 -17.00 -1.88
C ARG A 105 34.08 -17.51 -3.22
N CYS A 106 32.88 -18.05 -3.23
CA CYS A 106 32.30 -18.74 -4.39
C CYS A 106 31.05 -18.02 -4.94
N GLY A 107 30.94 -16.70 -4.71
CA GLY A 107 29.85 -15.86 -5.16
C GLY A 107 30.36 -14.58 -5.84
N ILE A 108 29.52 -13.54 -5.89
CA ILE A 108 29.90 -12.23 -6.46
C ILE A 108 30.72 -11.41 -5.46
N GLY A 109 30.25 -11.28 -4.22
CA GLY A 109 30.99 -10.62 -3.13
C GLY A 109 31.18 -9.11 -3.27
N GLU A 110 30.32 -8.41 -4.04
CA GLU A 110 30.39 -6.96 -4.22
C GLU A 110 29.81 -6.18 -3.02
N LEU A 111 28.90 -6.79 -2.25
CA LEU A 111 28.35 -6.23 -1.02
C LEU A 111 28.69 -7.08 0.19
N VAL A 112 28.91 -6.42 1.32
CA VAL A 112 29.00 -7.08 2.64
C VAL A 112 27.72 -6.75 3.40
N LEU A 113 26.93 -7.78 3.72
CA LEU A 113 25.66 -7.61 4.44
C LEU A 113 25.90 -7.69 5.95
N PRO A 114 25.16 -6.93 6.77
CA PRO A 114 25.24 -7.05 8.23
C PRO A 114 24.85 -8.46 8.69
N GLU A 115 25.64 -9.04 9.59
CA GLU A 115 25.34 -10.30 10.26
C GLU A 115 24.46 -10.03 11.49
N ASN A 116 23.21 -10.52 11.46
CA ASN A 116 22.27 -10.34 12.58
C ASN A 116 22.07 -11.62 13.39
N GLU A 117 22.27 -12.79 12.79
CA GLU A 117 22.12 -14.10 13.42
C GLU A 117 23.22 -15.06 12.96
N PRO A 118 23.63 -16.04 13.80
CA PRO A 118 24.51 -17.12 13.36
C PRO A 118 23.84 -17.94 12.24
N GLY A 119 24.40 -17.89 11.03
CA GLY A 119 23.85 -18.63 9.89
C GLY A 119 24.04 -20.14 10.00
N SER A 120 25.14 -20.58 10.62
CA SER A 120 25.42 -21.98 10.93
C SER A 120 26.34 -22.06 12.15
N SER A 121 26.19 -23.08 12.98
CA SER A 121 27.02 -23.25 14.19
C SER A 121 28.48 -23.63 13.89
N ILE A 122 28.77 -24.12 12.69
CA ILE A 122 30.10 -24.61 12.28
C ILE A 122 30.80 -23.69 11.27
N MET A 123 30.03 -22.90 10.51
CA MET A 123 30.59 -22.02 9.49
C MET A 123 30.69 -20.62 10.08
N PRO A 124 31.92 -20.08 10.22
CA PRO A 124 32.11 -18.69 10.60
C PRO A 124 31.58 -17.74 9.53
#